data_AF-A0A968AK60-F1
#
_entry.id   AF-A0A968AK60-F1
#
_cell.length_a   1.000
_cell.length_b   1.000
_cell.length_c   1.000
_cell.angle_alpha   90.00
_cell.angle_beta   90.00
_cell.angle_gamma   90.00
#
_symmetry.space_group_name_H-M   'P 1'
#
loop_
_entity.id
_entity.type
_entity.pdbx_description
1 polymer ?
#
loop_
_entity_poly.entity_id
_entity_poly.type
_entity_poly.pdbx_seq_one_letter_code
_entity_poly.pdbx_strand_id
1 'polypeptide(L)'
;MRLFASKQFEKPFVKRNFLANLFDGAIFSFAMSFVSLGAVLPVFVKRIGGSNLAIGLIPVIWTIGFNVPQIFIANYTNKRLFKKKLQLKMALVQRFPWLLLAVISYLTVPTL
;
A
#
# COMPACT_ATOMS: atom_id res chain seq x y z
N MET A 1 -21.36 -17.95 5.17
CA MET A 1 -20.86 -16.58 5.46
C MET A 1 -21.26 -16.16 6.88
N ARG A 2 -20.62 -16.73 7.92
CA ARG A 2 -20.95 -16.50 9.36
C ARG A 2 -20.21 -15.30 10.00
N LEU A 3 -19.38 -14.59 9.23
CA LEU A 3 -18.54 -13.49 9.72
C LEU A 3 -19.32 -12.31 10.34
N PHE A 4 -20.52 -12.03 9.82
CA PHE A 4 -21.35 -10.91 10.29
C PHE A 4 -22.34 -11.27 11.40
N ALA A 5 -22.28 -12.51 11.93
CA ALA A 5 -23.15 -12.98 13.00
C ALA A 5 -22.59 -12.69 14.41
N SER A 6 -21.39 -12.10 14.53
CA SER A 6 -20.83 -11.72 15.82
C SER A 6 -21.45 -10.42 16.34
N LYS A 7 -21.59 -10.29 17.68
CA LYS A 7 -22.13 -9.10 18.37
C LYS A 7 -21.46 -7.77 17.93
N GLN A 8 -20.24 -7.84 17.40
CA GLN A 8 -19.48 -6.68 16.92
C GLN A 8 -20.10 -6.04 15.66
N PHE A 9 -20.84 -6.79 14.84
CA PHE A 9 -21.46 -6.30 13.60
C PHE A 9 -22.93 -5.91 13.75
N GLU A 10 -23.49 -5.92 14.97
CA GLU A 10 -24.88 -5.48 15.22
C GLU A 10 -25.08 -4.02 14.78
N LYS A 11 -24.06 -3.17 14.93
CA LYS A 11 -24.13 -1.77 14.54
C LYS A 11 -23.97 -1.63 13.02
N PRO A 12 -24.90 -0.97 12.30
CA PRO A 12 -24.90 -0.92 10.83
C PRO A 12 -23.65 -0.23 10.24
N PHE A 13 -23.05 0.73 10.96
CA PHE A 13 -21.83 1.39 10.51
C PHE A 13 -20.59 0.49 10.53
N VAL A 14 -20.57 -0.58 11.34
CA VAL A 14 -19.43 -1.51 11.43
C VAL A 14 -19.34 -2.34 10.15
N LYS A 15 -20.49 -2.86 9.66
CA LYS A 15 -20.55 -3.59 8.38
C LYS A 15 -20.06 -2.72 7.23
N ARG A 16 -20.56 -1.49 7.12
CA ARG A 16 -20.13 -0.54 6.07
C ARG A 16 -18.64 -0.24 6.13
N ASN A 17 -18.10 0.01 7.32
CA ASN A 17 -16.67 0.28 7.49
C ASN A 17 -15.83 -0.96 7.13
N PHE A 18 -16.27 -2.16 7.50
CA PHE A 18 -15.60 -3.40 7.14
C PHE A 18 -15.56 -3.61 5.62
N LEU A 19 -16.72 -3.49 4.96
CA LEU A 19 -16.81 -3.58 3.50
C LEU A 19 -15.92 -2.53 2.82
N ALA A 20 -15.93 -1.28 3.29
CA ALA A 20 -15.07 -0.24 2.74
C ALA A 20 -13.58 -0.57 2.86
N ASN A 21 -13.13 -1.08 4.01
CA ASN A 21 -11.74 -1.50 4.19
C ASN A 21 -11.39 -2.73 3.34
N LEU A 22 -12.34 -3.68 3.20
CA LEU A 22 -12.15 -4.86 2.37
C LEU A 22 -11.98 -4.49 0.90
N PHE A 23 -12.86 -3.64 0.37
CA PHE A 23 -12.75 -3.15 -1.00
C PHE A 23 -11.47 -2.35 -1.22
N ASP A 24 -11.11 -1.47 -0.29
CA ASP A 24 -9.86 -0.71 -0.37
C ASP A 24 -8.63 -1.63 -0.42
N GLY A 25 -8.55 -2.62 0.48
CA GLY A 25 -7.48 -3.60 0.51
C GLY A 25 -7.43 -4.48 -0.74
N ALA A 26 -8.59 -4.88 -1.27
CA ALA A 26 -8.68 -5.66 -2.50
C ALA A 26 -8.18 -4.87 -3.71
N ILE A 27 -8.64 -3.62 -3.88
CA ILE A 27 -8.21 -2.73 -4.97
C ILE A 27 -6.71 -2.45 -4.85
N PHE A 28 -6.21 -2.17 -3.64
CA PHE A 28 -4.79 -1.94 -3.42
C PHE A 28 -3.95 -3.17 -3.77
N SER A 29 -4.36 -4.36 -3.32
CA SER A 29 -3.66 -5.62 -3.63
C SER A 29 -3.68 -5.93 -5.13
N PHE A 30 -4.81 -5.67 -5.79
CA PHE A 30 -4.93 -5.79 -7.23
C PHE A 30 -3.99 -4.82 -7.96
N ALA A 31 -3.94 -3.54 -7.57
CA ALA A 31 -3.01 -2.57 -8.14
C ALA A 31 -1.54 -2.95 -7.91
N MET A 32 -1.20 -3.47 -6.73
CA MET A 32 0.15 -3.94 -6.40
C MET A 32 0.60 -5.11 -7.30
N SER A 33 -0.33 -5.91 -7.84
CA SER A 33 0.01 -6.99 -8.77
C SER A 33 0.64 -6.47 -10.08
N PHE A 34 0.24 -5.29 -10.56
CA PHE A 34 0.80 -4.67 -11.77
C PHE A 34 2.21 -4.17 -11.55
N VAL A 35 2.52 -3.75 -10.32
CA VAL A 35 3.83 -3.20 -9.97
C VAL A 35 4.85 -4.30 -9.66
N SER A 36 4.39 -5.51 -9.31
CA SER A 36 5.18 -6.72 -9.02
C SER A 36 6.65 -6.48 -8.66
N LEU A 37 6.94 -6.48 -7.35
CA LEU A 37 8.30 -6.35 -6.80
C LEU A 37 9.30 -7.38 -7.34
N GLY A 38 8.80 -8.52 -7.85
CA GLY A 38 9.64 -9.60 -8.37
C GLY A 38 9.96 -9.51 -9.86
N ALA A 39 9.09 -8.89 -10.68
CA ALA A 39 9.24 -8.93 -12.13
C ALA A 39 9.34 -7.53 -12.76
N VAL A 40 8.43 -6.63 -12.39
CA VAL A 40 8.29 -5.34 -13.09
C VAL A 40 9.31 -4.32 -12.57
N LEU A 41 9.44 -4.19 -11.25
CA LEU A 41 10.40 -3.26 -10.63
C LEU A 41 11.87 -3.58 -10.99
N PRO A 42 12.36 -4.83 -10.90
CA PRO A 42 13.72 -5.18 -11.29
C PRO A 42 14.05 -4.83 -12.75
N VAL A 43 13.13 -5.14 -13.67
CA VAL A 43 13.30 -4.84 -15.10
C VAL A 43 13.27 -3.33 -15.35
N PHE A 44 12.37 -2.61 -14.69
CA PHE A 44 12.31 -1.14 -14.76
C PHE A 44 13.62 -0.51 -14.30
N VAL A 45 14.11 -0.88 -13.11
CA VAL A 45 15.38 -0.40 -12.57
C VAL A 45 16.54 -0.72 -13.51
N LYS A 46 16.56 -1.91 -14.11
CA LYS A 46 17.59 -2.27 -15.09
C LYS A 46 17.53 -1.40 -16.36
N ARG A 47 16.34 -1.11 -16.87
CA ARG A 47 16.13 -0.28 -18.07
C ARG A 47 16.59 1.16 -17.88
N ILE A 48 16.44 1.72 -16.68
CA ILE A 48 16.91 3.08 -16.36
C ILE A 48 18.39 3.14 -15.95
N GLY A 49 19.16 2.05 -16.14
CA GLY A 49 20.60 2.01 -15.86
C GLY A 49 20.98 1.59 -14.44
N GLY A 50 20.06 1.02 -13.66
CA GLY A 50 20.32 0.56 -12.30
C GLY A 50 21.25 -0.65 -12.21
N SER A 51 22.01 -0.72 -11.12
CA SER A 51 22.96 -1.81 -10.84
C SER A 51 22.30 -3.07 -10.28
N ASN A 52 22.99 -4.21 -10.34
CA ASN A 52 22.51 -5.46 -9.75
C ASN A 52 22.33 -5.34 -8.22
N LEU A 53 23.16 -4.53 -7.55
CA LEU A 53 23.00 -4.22 -6.13
C LEU A 53 21.68 -3.47 -5.88
N ALA A 54 21.35 -2.46 -6.70
CA ALA A 54 20.10 -1.72 -6.57
C ALA A 54 18.88 -2.65 -6.70
N ILE A 55 18.92 -3.59 -7.65
CA ILE A 55 17.87 -4.60 -7.83
C ILE A 55 17.75 -5.51 -6.59
N GLY A 56 18.87 -5.99 -6.05
CA GLY A 56 18.89 -6.83 -4.85
C GLY A 56 18.38 -6.12 -3.59
N LEU A 57 18.49 -4.79 -3.52
CA LEU A 57 18.01 -3.99 -2.39
C LEU A 57 16.51 -3.71 -2.42
N ILE A 58 15.82 -3.86 -3.56
CA ILE A 58 14.38 -3.63 -3.70
C ILE A 58 13.55 -4.32 -2.61
N PRO A 59 13.65 -5.66 -2.40
CA PRO A 59 12.86 -6.34 -1.37
C PRO A 59 13.22 -5.92 0.06
N VAL A 60 14.47 -5.52 0.31
CA VAL A 60 14.94 -5.07 1.63
C VAL A 60 14.31 -3.73 1.97
N ILE A 61 14.42 -2.76 1.06
CA ILE A 61 13.82 -1.42 1.20
C ILE A 61 12.31 -1.56 1.35
N TRP A 62 11.67 -2.42 0.54
CA TRP A 62 10.25 -2.70 0.64
C TRP A 62 9.86 -3.19 2.04
N THR A 63 10.56 -4.20 2.55
CA THR A 63 10.27 -4.83 3.84
C THR A 63 10.42 -3.83 4.98
N ILE A 64 11.52 -3.07 4.99
CA ILE A 64 11.78 -2.05 6.01
C ILE A 64 10.72 -0.94 5.92
N GLY A 65 10.50 -0.40 4.72
CA GLY A 65 9.55 0.68 4.47
C GLY A 65 8.11 0.32 4.83
N PHE A 66 7.73 -0.96 4.71
CA PHE A 66 6.39 -1.41 5.06
C PHE A 66 6.22 -1.69 6.56
N ASN A 67 7.23 -2.29 7.20
CA ASN A 67 7.10 -2.79 8.59
C ASN A 67 7.53 -1.76 9.64
N VAL A 68 8.62 -1.03 9.39
CA VAL A 68 9.20 -0.11 10.39
C VAL A 68 8.24 1.02 10.78
N PRO A 69 7.53 1.69 9.86
CA PRO A 69 6.59 2.75 10.24
C PRO A 69 5.46 2.26 11.16
N GLN A 70 5.09 0.98 11.07
CA GLN A 70 4.03 0.41 11.91
C GLN A 70 4.40 0.45 13.39
N ILE A 71 5.67 0.23 13.72
CA ILE A 71 6.17 0.23 15.10
C ILE A 71 5.97 1.61 15.75
N PHE A 72 6.28 2.68 15.01
CA PHE A 72 6.13 4.05 15.51
C PHE A 72 4.66 4.49 15.60
N ILE A 73 3.83 4.13 14.62
CA ILE A 73 2.45 4.60 14.55
C ILE A 73 1.47 3.77 15.38
N ALA A 74 1.81 2.53 15.77
CA ALA A 74 0.91 1.62 16.47
C ALA A 74 0.41 2.20 17.80
N ASN A 75 1.31 2.68 18.65
CA ASN A 75 0.94 3.28 19.94
C ASN A 75 0.13 4.58 19.75
N TYR A 76 0.53 5.41 18.79
CA TYR A 76 -0.19 6.64 18.45
C TYR A 76 -1.63 6.36 17.99
N THR A 77 -1.82 5.33 17.17
CA THR A 77 -3.12 4.97 16.61
C THR A 77 -4.04 4.34 17.66
N ASN A 78 -3.51 3.57 18.61
CA ASN A 78 -4.31 2.93 19.67
C ASN A 78 -4.95 3.91 20.65
N LYS A 79 -4.32 5.07 20.89
CA LYS A 79 -4.86 6.11 21.76
C LYS A 79 -5.99 6.95 21.13
N ARG A 80 -6.34 6.72 19.85
CA ARG A 80 -7.33 7.52 19.12
C ARG A 80 -8.68 6.82 19.07
N LEU A 81 -9.73 7.49 19.56
CA LEU A 81 -11.12 7.03 19.50
C LEU A 81 -11.63 6.87 18.05
N PHE A 82 -11.19 7.75 17.14
CA PHE A 82 -11.56 7.72 15.73
C PHE A 82 -10.33 7.65 14.83
N LYS A 83 -10.15 6.51 14.16
CA LYS A 83 -8.99 6.24 13.29
C LYS A 83 -9.17 6.70 11.84
N LYS A 84 -10.41 7.02 11.42
CA LYS A 84 -10.76 7.37 10.02
C LYS A 84 -9.90 8.50 9.44
N LYS A 85 -9.77 9.64 10.13
CA LYS A 85 -8.98 10.79 9.63
C LYS A 85 -7.50 10.44 9.48
N LEU A 86 -6.95 9.70 10.44
CA LEU A 86 -5.55 9.27 10.42
C LEU A 86 -5.32 8.28 9.27
N GLN A 87 -6.20 7.28 9.14
CA GLN A 87 -6.13 6.27 8.09
C GLN A 87 -6.20 6.89 6.68
N LEU A 88 -7.11 7.83 6.45
CA LEU A 88 -7.22 8.52 5.16
C LEU A 88 -5.97 9.35 4.83
N LYS A 89 -5.41 10.07 5.81
CA LYS A 89 -4.16 10.82 5.62
C LYS A 89 -2.99 9.89 5.28
N MET A 90 -2.84 8.81 6.05
CA MET A 90 -1.77 7.82 5.83
C MET A 90 -1.91 7.13 4.46
N ALA A 91 -3.14 6.76 4.08
CA ALA A 91 -3.41 6.16 2.78
C ALA A 91 -3.07 7.12 1.62
N LEU A 92 -3.38 8.41 1.75
CA LEU A 92 -3.05 9.41 0.72
C LEU A 92 -1.53 9.59 0.59
N VAL A 93 -0.82 9.70 1.72
CA VAL A 93 0.64 9.78 1.75
C VAL A 93 1.27 8.53 1.13
N GLN A 94 0.74 7.34 1.42
CA GLN A 94 1.23 6.08 0.84
C GLN A 94 0.99 5.99 -0.68
N ARG A 95 -0.10 6.56 -1.19
CA ARG A 95 -0.45 6.52 -2.62
C ARG A 95 0.33 7.54 -3.45
N PHE A 96 0.78 8.63 -2.85
CA PHE A 96 1.50 9.68 -3.55
C PHE A 96 2.79 9.19 -4.24
N PRO A 97 3.67 8.38 -3.59
CA PRO A 97 4.83 7.78 -4.27
C PRO A 97 4.48 6.91 -5.47
N TRP A 98 3.38 6.17 -5.41
CA TRP A 98 2.93 5.35 -6.54
C TRP A 98 2.50 6.20 -7.73
N LEU A 99 1.78 7.29 -7.46
CA LEU A 99 1.39 8.24 -8.49
C LEU A 99 2.61 8.93 -9.11
N LEU A 100 3.57 9.33 -8.28
CA LEU A 100 4.84 9.88 -8.75
C LEU A 100 5.61 8.89 -9.61
N LEU A 101 5.70 7.62 -9.21
CA LEU A 101 6.36 6.56 -9.96
C LEU A 101 5.67 6.31 -11.31
N ALA A 102 4.34 6.34 -11.35
CA ALA A 102 3.58 6.24 -12.60
C ALA A 102 3.88 7.41 -13.55
N VAL A 103 3.91 8.64 -13.04
CA VAL A 103 4.26 9.84 -13.83
C VAL A 103 5.70 9.76 -14.33
N ILE A 104 6.67 9.42 -13.47
CA ILE A 104 8.07 9.27 -13.88
C ILE A 104 8.18 8.19 -14.95
N SER A 105 7.58 7.02 -14.74
CA SER A 105 7.61 5.93 -15.72
C SER A 105 7.03 6.37 -17.06
N TYR A 106 5.95 7.15 -17.07
CA TYR A 106 5.36 7.67 -18.31
C TYR A 106 6.29 8.64 -19.05
N LEU A 107 7.05 9.45 -18.31
CA LEU A 107 7.98 10.43 -18.89
C LEU A 107 9.32 9.82 -19.32
N THR A 108 9.82 8.82 -18.60
CA THR A 108 11.17 8.27 -18.81
C THR A 108 11.20 7.03 -19.69
N VAL A 109 10.12 6.24 -19.72
CA VAL A 109 10.07 5.05 -20.57
C VAL A 109 9.63 5.53 -21.96
N PRO A 110 10.49 5.44 -23.00
CA PRO A 110 10.06 5.73 -24.35
C PRO A 110 8.89 4.82 -24.67
N THR A 111 7.73 5.42 -24.96
CA THR A 111 6.62 4.68 -25.56
C THR A 111 7.14 4.05 -26.85
N LEU A 112 7.06 2.72 -26.94
CA LEU A 112 7.31 1.99 -28.18
C LEU A 112 6.53 2.61 -29.34
#